data_AF-A0A3C1N802-F1
#
_entry.id   AF-A0A3C1N802-F1
#
_cell.length_a   1.000
_cell.length_b   1.000
_cell.length_c   1.000
_cell.angle_alpha   90.00
_cell.angle_beta   90.00
_cell.angle_gamma   90.00
#
_symmetry.space_group_name_H-M   'P 1'
#
loop_
_entity.id
_entity.type
_entity.pdbx_description
1 polymer ?
#
loop_
_entity_poly.entity_id
_entity_poly.type
_entity_poly.pdbx_seq_one_letter_code
_entity_poly.pdbx_strand_id
1 'polypeptide(L)' 'PVGPGRGSGAGSLVAWALGITEIDPIRYDLLFERFLNPERVSLPDFDID' A
#
# COMPACT_ATOMS: atom_id res chain seq x y z
N PRO A 1 11.89 -14.29 5.18
CA PRO A 1 11.02 -13.95 4.03
C PRO A 1 10.14 -12.78 4.41
N VAL A 2 10.19 -11.70 3.63
CA VAL A 2 9.28 -10.56 3.77
C VAL A 2 7.88 -11.06 3.40
N GLY A 3 6.86 -10.74 4.20
CA GLY A 3 5.47 -11.02 3.84
C GLY A 3 5.03 -10.15 2.65
N PRO A 4 3.94 -10.49 1.94
CA PRO A 4 3.51 -9.76 0.73
C PRO A 4 3.07 -8.29 0.94
N GLY A 5 3.23 -7.76 2.17
CA GLY A 5 2.77 -6.46 2.65
C GLY A 5 1.70 -6.63 3.73
N ARG A 6 1.77 -5.81 4.79
CA ARG A 6 0.74 -5.72 5.83
C ARG A 6 0.02 -4.38 5.78
N GLY A 7 -1.22 -4.37 6.26
CA GLY A 7 -1.99 -3.15 6.42
C GLY A 7 -2.45 -2.52 5.10
N SER A 8 -2.71 -1.22 5.13
CA SER A 8 -3.27 -0.49 3.99
C SER A 8 -2.24 -0.22 2.88
N GLY A 9 -0.93 -0.34 3.14
CA GLY A 9 0.15 -0.06 2.18
C GLY A 9 0.07 -0.85 0.87
N ALA A 10 -0.55 -2.03 0.87
CA ALA A 10 -0.79 -2.85 -0.32
C ALA A 10 -1.70 -2.18 -1.37
N GLY A 11 -2.47 -1.15 -1.00
CA GLY A 11 -3.26 -0.35 -1.95
C GLY A 11 -2.43 0.64 -2.78
N SER A 12 -1.12 0.78 -2.51
CA SER A 12 -0.26 1.71 -3.22
C SER A 12 0.35 1.09 -4.48
N LEU A 13 -0.08 1.58 -5.64
CA LEU A 13 0.53 1.23 -6.93
C LEU A 13 2.02 1.61 -6.97
N VAL A 14 2.39 2.71 -6.31
CA VAL A 14 3.79 3.14 -6.21
C VAL A 14 4.59 2.13 -5.39
N ALA A 15 4.04 1.63 -4.28
CA ALA A 15 4.72 0.62 -3.47
C ALA A 15 4.92 -0.69 -4.24
N TRP A 16 3.92 -1.13 -4.99
CA TRP A 16 4.03 -2.31 -5.86
C TRP A 16 5.05 -2.12 -6.99
N ALA A 17 5.02 -0.97 -7.68
CA ALA A 17 5.94 -0.66 -8.78
C ALA A 17 7.41 -0.57 -8.31
N LEU A 18 7.63 -0.18 -7.05
CA LEU A 18 8.97 -0.14 -6.43
C LEU A 18 9.38 -1.47 -5.78
N GLY A 19 8.53 -2.51 -5.82
CA GLY A 19 8.80 -3.81 -5.21
C GLY A 19 8.74 -3.82 -3.68
N ILE A 20 8.10 -2.81 -3.07
CA ILE A 20 7.88 -2.74 -1.61
C ILE A 20 6.74 -3.68 -1.19
N THR A 21 5.71 -3.83 -2.04
CA THR A 21 4.61 -4.77 -1.84
C THR A 21 4.53 -5.73 -3.01
N GLU A 22 4.12 -6.97 -2.77
CA GLU A 22 4.12 -8.03 -3.80
C GLU A 22 2.75 -8.20 -4.49
N ILE A 23 1.72 -7.54 -3.95
CA ILE A 23 0.34 -7.62 -4.47
C ILE A 23 0.09 -6.48 -5.45
N ASP A 24 -0.38 -6.81 -6.66
CA ASP A 24 -0.82 -5.83 -7.67
C ASP A 24 -2.17 -5.22 -7.25
N PRO A 25 -2.21 -3.92 -6.87
CA PRO A 25 -3.43 -3.31 -6.36
C PRO A 25 -4.52 -3.14 -7.43
N ILE A 26 -4.16 -3.05 -8.71
CA ILE A 26 -5.14 -2.91 -9.81
C ILE A 26 -5.85 -4.23 -10.04
N ARG A 27 -5.11 -5.35 -10.01
CA ARG A 27 -5.69 -6.69 -10.17
C ARG A 27 -6.72 -7.04 -9.10
N TYR A 28 -6.53 -6.53 -7.88
CA TYR A 28 -7.36 -6.83 -6.72
C TYR A 28 -8.29 -5.68 -6.29
N ASP A 29 -8.38 -4.62 -7.10
CA ASP A 29 -9.21 -3.44 -6.82
C ASP A 29 -8.96 -2.83 -5.42
N LEU A 30 -7.68 -2.77 -5.03
CA LEU A 30 -7.26 -2.18 -3.77
C LEU A 30 -7.18 -0.65 -3.91
N LEU A 31 -7.79 0.05 -2.96
CA LEU A 31 -7.91 1.50 -2.97
C LEU A 31 -6.69 2.16 -2.30
N PHE A 32 -6.06 3.10 -3.00
CA PHE A 32 -4.95 3.90 -2.48
C PHE A 32 -5.38 4.80 -1.32
N GLU A 33 -6.60 5.34 -1.36
CA GLU A 33 -7.13 6.29 -0.39
C GLU A 33 -7.35 5.67 0.99
N ARG A 34 -7.40 4.32 1.08
CA ARG A 34 -7.38 3.60 2.36
C ARG A 34 -6.00 3.64 3.03
N PHE A 35 -4.94 3.82 2.24
CA PHE A 35 -3.58 4.00 2.72
C PHE A 35 -3.30 5.47 3.03
N LEU A 36 -3.55 6.35 2.07
CA LEU A 36 -3.33 7.79 2.21
C LEU A 36 -4.55 8.57 1.71
N ASN A 37 -5.32 9.12 2.64
CA ASN A 37 -6.49 9.92 2.32
C ASN A 37 -6.06 11.34 1.88
N PRO A 38 -6.41 11.81 0.67
CA PRO A 38 -6.04 13.13 0.18
C PRO A 38 -6.64 14.30 0.98
N GLU A 39 -7.76 14.08 1.68
CA GLU A 39 -8.43 15.07 2.52
C GLU A 39 -7.80 15.19 3.92
N ARG A 40 -6.92 14.25 4.30
CA ARG A 40 -6.28 14.20 5.61
C ARG A 40 -4.76 14.15 5.46
N VAL A 41 -4.13 15.31 5.61
CA VAL A 41 -2.65 15.39 5.67
C VAL A 41 -2.16 14.85 7.02
N SER A 42 -1.82 13.58 7.04
CA SER A 42 -1.13 12.91 8.14
C SER A 42 -0.09 11.95 7.58
N LEU A 43 1.04 11.79 8.27
CA LEU A 43 2.02 10.77 7.91
C LEU A 43 1.33 9.40 8.00
N PRO A 44 1.25 8.62 6.90
CA PRO A 44 0.67 7.29 6.95
C PRO A 44 1.63 6.34 7.69
N ASP A 45 1.07 5.35 8.36
CA ASP A 45 1.85 4.25 8.92
C ASP A 45 2.07 3.20 7.84
N PHE A 46 3.32 2.83 7.59
CA PHE A 46 3.71 1.87 6.55
C PHE A 46 4.58 0.78 7.16
N ASP A 47 3.93 -0.30 7.59
CA ASP A 47 4.60 -1.48 8.13
C ASP A 47 5.06 -2.43 7.01
N ILE A 48 6.29 -2.91 7.09
CA ILE A 48 6.88 -3.90 6.20
C ILE A 48 7.37 -5.07 7.07
N ASP A 49 6.99 -6.31 6.72
CA ASP A 49 7.40 -7.54 7.42
C ASP A 49 8.78 -8.05 6.94
#